data_AF-A0A6I4IBL2-F1
#
_entry.id   AF-A0A6I4IBL2-F1
#
_cell.length_a   1.000
_cell.length_b   1.000
_cell.length_c   1.000
_cell.angle_alpha   90.00
_cell.angle_beta   90.00
_cell.angle_gamma   90.00
#
_symmetry.space_group_name_H-M   'P 1'
#
loop_
_entity.id
_entity.type
_entity.pdbx_description
1 polymer ?
#
loop_
_entity_poly.entity_id
_entity_poly.type
_entity_poly.pdbx_seq_one_letter_code
_entity_poly.pdbx_strand_id
1 'polypeptide(L)'
;MAKKKSGIFERFANWATAATGSSAAFVLAALVVVVWGASGPLFHYSETWQLVINTGTTIITFLMVFLIQKAQNKDSRALHLKLNELIAAMEGASNRMVNIEDLSEKELEQIHNYYVRLAQLAKTEDNLGCTHTIDAAEFNHENKSEKIKNTTQKINEYNSKRKKG
;
A
#
# COMPACT_ATOMS: atom_id res chain seq x y z
N MET A 1 13.03 -7.82 -29.61
CA MET A 1 14.14 -8.30 -28.76
C MET A 1 14.52 -7.19 -27.78
N ALA A 2 13.88 -7.09 -26.61
CA ALA A 2 14.14 -6.00 -25.65
C ALA A 2 13.84 -6.46 -24.22
N LYS A 3 14.70 -7.32 -23.65
CA LYS A 3 14.53 -7.81 -22.27
C LYS A 3 15.89 -8.08 -21.62
N LYS A 4 16.68 -7.02 -21.39
CA LYS A 4 17.96 -7.15 -20.63
C LYS A 4 18.51 -5.89 -19.94
N LYS A 5 17.88 -4.71 -20.04
CA LYS A 5 18.43 -3.48 -19.41
C LYS A 5 17.84 -3.12 -18.04
N SER A 6 16.63 -3.55 -17.70
CA SER A 6 15.98 -3.20 -16.42
C SER A 6 16.68 -3.79 -15.19
N GLY A 7 17.18 -5.03 -15.28
CA GLY A 7 17.75 -5.74 -14.13
C GLY A 7 19.06 -5.16 -13.59
N ILE A 8 19.90 -4.53 -14.44
CA ILE A 8 21.20 -3.98 -14.00
C ILE A 8 20.99 -2.63 -13.31
N PHE A 9 20.17 -1.75 -13.90
CA PHE A 9 19.83 -0.47 -13.30
C PHE A 9 19.05 -0.65 -11.99
N GLU A 10 18.11 -1.59 -11.92
CA GLU A 10 17.40 -1.88 -10.67
C GLU A 10 18.30 -2.48 -9.59
N ARG A 11 19.23 -3.36 -9.96
CA ARG A 11 20.23 -3.87 -9.01
C ARG A 11 21.15 -2.77 -8.49
N PHE A 12 21.62 -1.89 -9.38
CA PHE A 12 22.45 -0.75 -9.00
C PHE A 12 21.68 0.22 -8.12
N ALA A 13 20.45 0.58 -8.48
CA ALA A 13 19.62 1.49 -7.69
C ALA A 13 19.30 0.93 -6.30
N ASN A 14 18.97 -0.36 -6.21
CA ASN A 14 18.73 -1.02 -4.92
C ASN A 14 20.00 -1.10 -4.07
N TRP A 15 21.14 -1.46 -4.68
CA TRP A 15 22.42 -1.47 -3.98
C TRP A 15 22.82 -0.07 -3.52
N ALA A 16 22.68 0.95 -4.36
CA ALA A 16 22.98 2.34 -4.04
C ALA A 16 22.07 2.84 -2.90
N THR A 17 20.77 2.55 -2.95
CA THR A 17 19.83 2.93 -1.88
C THR A 17 20.16 2.24 -0.56
N ALA A 18 20.47 0.93 -0.60
CA ALA A 18 20.86 0.18 0.59
C ALA A 18 22.22 0.62 1.16
N ALA A 19 23.17 0.94 0.28
CA ALA A 19 24.48 1.44 0.67
C ALA A 19 24.33 2.81 1.35
N THR A 20 23.65 3.77 0.73
CA THR A 20 23.49 5.13 1.28
C THR A 20 22.62 5.16 2.55
N GLY A 21 21.74 4.17 2.76
CA GLY A 21 20.94 4.05 3.98
C GLY A 21 21.64 3.36 5.16
N SER A 22 22.83 2.78 4.97
CA SER A 22 23.56 2.05 6.02
C SER A 22 24.36 2.98 6.94
N SER A 23 24.39 2.67 8.24
CA SER A 23 25.18 3.41 9.24
C SER A 23 26.67 3.48 8.88
N ALA A 24 27.22 2.45 8.23
CA ALA A 24 28.61 2.44 7.80
C ALA A 24 28.90 3.46 6.69
N ALA A 25 27.95 3.67 5.76
CA ALA A 25 28.09 4.66 4.70
C ALA A 25 28.02 6.09 5.23
N PHE A 26 27.19 6.34 6.24
CA PHE A 26 27.16 7.62 6.93
C PHE A 26 28.51 7.95 7.58
N VAL A 27 29.11 7.00 8.30
CA VAL A 27 30.43 7.20 8.93
C VAL A 27 31.51 7.45 7.88
N LEU A 28 31.52 6.69 6.78
CA LEU A 28 32.45 6.91 5.67
C LEU A 28 32.25 8.29 5.02
N ALA A 29 31.01 8.70 4.76
CA ALA A 29 30.72 10.01 4.19
C ALA A 29 31.17 11.15 5.12
N ALA A 30 30.93 11.02 6.43
CA ALA A 30 31.38 11.98 7.43
C ALA A 30 32.91 12.08 7.47
N LEU A 31 33.63 10.95 7.42
CA LEU A 31 35.09 10.94 7.35
C LEU A 31 35.61 11.64 6.09
N VAL A 32 34.99 11.39 4.94
CA VAL A 32 35.35 12.07 3.68
C VAL A 32 35.18 13.59 3.81
N VAL A 33 34.08 14.06 4.40
CA VAL A 33 33.86 15.50 4.63
C VAL A 33 34.90 16.09 5.59
N VAL A 34 35.27 15.36 6.65
CA VAL A 34 36.30 15.79 7.60
C VAL A 34 37.67 15.88 6.93
N VAL A 35 38.07 14.86 6.17
CA VAL A 35 39.33 14.87 5.41
C VAL A 35 39.35 15.99 4.38
N TRP A 36 38.23 16.20 3.68
CA TRP A 36 38.09 17.31 2.75
C TRP A 36 38.29 18.65 3.46
N GLY A 37 37.58 18.90 4.57
CA GLY A 37 37.74 20.10 5.38
C GLY A 37 39.17 20.33 5.87
N ALA A 38 39.84 19.26 6.30
CA ALA A 38 41.24 19.28 6.72
C ALA A 38 42.23 19.58 5.58
N SER A 39 41.86 19.30 4.33
CA SER A 39 42.65 19.69 3.15
C SER A 39 42.50 21.18 2.80
N GLY A 40 41.47 21.87 3.31
CA GLY A 40 41.18 23.28 3.02
C GLY A 40 42.33 24.25 3.27
N PRO A 41 43.07 24.17 4.40
CA PRO A 41 44.23 25.01 4.66
C PRO A 41 45.36 24.88 3.62
N LEU A 42 45.56 23.70 3.02
CA LEU A 42 46.56 23.50 1.96
C LEU A 42 46.20 24.26 0.68
N PHE A 43 44.89 24.42 0.41
CA PHE A 43 44.36 25.13 -0.75
C PHE A 43 43.93 26.56 -0.44
N HIS A 44 44.26 27.08 0.75
CA HIS A 44 43.88 28.42 1.22
C HIS A 44 42.36 28.68 1.13
N TYR A 45 41.54 27.63 1.26
CA TYR A 45 40.08 27.70 1.08
C TYR A 45 39.66 28.38 -0.25
N SER A 46 40.40 28.09 -1.33
CA SER A 46 40.17 28.72 -2.64
C SER A 46 38.74 28.53 -3.17
N GLU A 47 38.34 29.43 -4.06
CA GLU A 47 37.07 29.33 -4.81
C GLU A 47 36.94 27.98 -5.53
N THR A 48 38.03 27.45 -6.08
CA THR A 48 38.04 26.12 -6.73
C THR A 48 37.84 24.98 -5.74
N TRP A 49 38.38 25.08 -4.53
CA TRP A 49 38.20 24.10 -3.47
C TRP A 49 36.74 24.07 -2.98
N GLN A 50 36.10 25.23 -2.82
CA GLN A 50 34.68 25.31 -2.47
C GLN A 50 33.78 24.84 -3.62
N LEU A 51 34.13 25.20 -4.86
CA LEU A 51 33.37 24.80 -6.06
C LEU A 51 33.31 23.28 -6.20
N VAL A 52 34.42 22.57 -5.98
CA VAL A 52 34.46 21.10 -6.16
C VAL A 52 33.45 20.39 -5.24
N ILE A 53 33.38 20.76 -3.96
CA ILE A 53 32.44 20.10 -3.03
C ILE A 53 30.99 20.52 -3.29
N ASN A 54 30.74 21.79 -3.59
CA ASN A 54 29.39 22.28 -3.87
C ASN A 54 28.84 21.69 -5.17
N THR A 55 29.62 21.69 -6.25
CA THR A 55 29.24 21.11 -7.54
C THR A 55 29.11 19.59 -7.43
N GLY A 56 30.05 18.91 -6.77
CA GLY A 56 30.02 17.46 -6.58
C GLY A 56 28.80 17.00 -5.80
N THR A 57 28.52 17.65 -4.67
CA THR A 57 27.35 17.33 -3.84
C THR A 57 26.04 17.62 -4.57
N THR A 58 25.97 18.67 -5.39
CA THR A 58 24.77 18.98 -6.19
C THR A 58 24.48 17.88 -7.21
N ILE A 59 25.50 17.40 -7.93
CA ILE A 59 25.35 16.29 -8.89
C ILE A 59 24.90 15.02 -8.17
N ILE A 60 25.56 14.66 -7.06
CA ILE A 60 25.21 13.48 -6.26
C ILE A 60 23.78 13.59 -5.75
N THR A 61 23.38 14.75 -5.23
CA THR A 61 22.03 15.00 -4.72
C THR A 61 20.99 14.88 -5.82
N PHE A 62 21.25 15.45 -7.00
CA PHE A 62 20.35 15.34 -8.15
C PHE A 62 20.15 13.87 -8.55
N LEU A 63 21.23 13.09 -8.63
CA LEU A 63 21.14 11.65 -8.88
C LEU A 63 20.41 10.90 -7.76
N MET A 64 20.67 11.25 -6.50
CA MET A 64 20.04 10.66 -5.32
C MET A 64 18.53 10.86 -5.33
N VAL A 65 18.02 12.02 -5.75
CA VAL A 65 16.57 12.27 -5.88
C VAL A 65 15.93 11.27 -6.84
N PHE A 66 16.54 11.01 -8.01
CA PHE A 66 16.02 10.00 -8.93
C PHE A 66 16.12 8.57 -8.38
N LEU A 67 17.18 8.25 -7.64
CA LEU A 67 17.35 6.94 -7.00
C LEU A 67 16.30 6.71 -5.92
N ILE A 68 16.05 7.70 -5.06
CA ILE A 68 15.00 7.67 -4.03
C ILE A 68 13.63 7.52 -4.70
N GLN A 69 13.32 8.33 -5.71
CA GLN A 69 12.06 8.24 -6.46
C GLN A 69 11.87 6.84 -7.06
N LYS A 70 12.92 6.24 -7.64
CA LYS A 70 12.86 4.88 -8.20
C LYS A 70 12.69 3.80 -7.13
N ALA A 71 13.37 3.92 -5.98
CA ALA A 71 13.25 2.99 -4.86
C ALA A 71 11.83 3.04 -4.25
N GLN A 72 11.31 4.24 -4.02
CA GLN A 72 9.95 4.46 -3.52
C GLN A 72 8.88 3.95 -4.50
N ASN A 73 9.10 4.07 -5.82
CA ASN A 73 8.13 3.63 -6.83
C ASN A 73 7.85 2.11 -6.81
N LYS A 74 8.74 1.29 -6.22
CA LYS A 74 8.55 -0.16 -6.08
C LYS A 74 7.91 -0.52 -4.75
N ASP A 75 8.30 0.17 -3.68
CA ASP A 75 7.77 -0.09 -2.33
C ASP A 75 6.31 0.33 -2.20
N SER A 76 5.90 1.45 -2.83
CA SER A 76 4.48 1.82 -2.89
C SER A 76 3.64 0.72 -3.53
N ARG A 77 4.07 0.17 -4.67
CA ARG A 77 3.32 -0.92 -5.35
C ARG A 77 3.20 -2.18 -4.50
N ALA A 78 4.24 -2.54 -3.74
CA ALA A 78 4.21 -3.69 -2.86
C ALA A 78 3.28 -3.46 -1.64
N LEU A 79 3.20 -2.23 -1.15
CA LEU A 79 2.28 -1.82 -0.10
C LEU A 79 0.82 -1.94 -0.57
N HIS A 80 0.49 -1.42 -1.76
CA HIS A 80 -0.85 -1.57 -2.34
C HIS A 80 -1.24 -3.03 -2.53
N LEU A 81 -0.32 -3.90 -2.98
CA LEU A 81 -0.61 -5.32 -3.16
C LEU A 81 -0.89 -6.03 -1.83
N LYS A 82 -0.10 -5.76 -0.78
CA LYS A 82 -0.31 -6.32 0.56
C LYS A 82 -1.60 -5.82 1.19
N LEU A 83 -1.93 -4.54 0.99
CA LEU A 83 -3.17 -3.95 1.46
C LEU A 83 -4.37 -4.59 0.74
N ASN A 84 -4.29 -4.78 -0.57
CA ASN A 84 -5.33 -5.46 -1.36
C ASN A 84 -5.54 -6.91 -0.92
N GLU A 85 -4.48 -7.64 -0.61
CA GLU A 85 -4.57 -9.01 -0.07
C GLU A 85 -5.24 -9.04 1.31
N LEU A 86 -4.89 -8.10 2.20
CA LEU A 86 -5.46 -8.01 3.55
C LEU A 86 -6.94 -7.60 3.52
N ILE A 87 -7.29 -6.67 2.62
CA ILE A 87 -8.67 -6.30 2.32
C ILE A 87 -9.44 -7.51 1.79
N ALA A 88 -8.89 -8.24 0.82
CA ALA A 88 -9.54 -9.44 0.26
C ALA A 88 -9.69 -10.58 1.28
N ALA A 89 -8.76 -10.70 2.23
CA ALA A 89 -8.79 -11.70 3.30
C ALA A 89 -9.77 -11.37 4.44
N MET A 90 -10.17 -10.11 4.59
CA MET A 90 -11.28 -9.72 5.47
C MET A 90 -12.61 -10.04 4.77
N GLU A 91 -13.34 -11.03 5.30
CA GLU A 91 -14.65 -11.48 4.79
C GLU A 91 -15.58 -10.28 4.49
N GLY A 92 -15.82 -10.03 3.19
CA GLY A 92 -16.80 -9.06 2.75
C GLY A 92 -16.29 -7.67 2.37
N ALA A 93 -14.97 -7.45 2.26
CA ALA A 93 -14.49 -6.20 1.67
C ALA A 93 -14.88 -6.15 0.18
N SER A 94 -15.95 -5.39 -0.08
CA SER A 94 -16.51 -5.15 -1.40
C SER A 94 -15.41 -4.87 -2.43
N ASN A 95 -15.47 -5.55 -3.58
CA ASN A 95 -14.60 -5.42 -4.78
C ASN A 95 -14.24 -3.98 -5.21
N ARG A 96 -14.85 -2.96 -4.59
CA ARG A 96 -14.73 -1.53 -4.86
C ARG A 96 -13.46 -0.86 -4.32
N MET A 97 -12.68 -1.54 -3.47
CA MET A 97 -11.46 -0.97 -2.86
C MET A 97 -10.18 -1.24 -3.67
N VAL A 98 -10.19 -2.24 -4.56
CA VAL A 98 -9.01 -2.76 -5.27
C VAL A 98 -8.35 -1.74 -6.21
N ASN A 99 -9.08 -0.72 -6.68
CA ASN A 99 -8.57 0.38 -7.51
C ASN A 99 -8.91 1.77 -6.93
N ILE A 100 -8.76 1.97 -5.61
CA ILE A 100 -9.06 3.27 -4.99
C ILE A 100 -8.22 4.43 -5.57
N GLU A 101 -7.04 4.12 -6.12
CA GLU A 101 -6.11 5.09 -6.72
C GLU A 101 -6.57 5.65 -8.07
N ASP A 102 -7.45 4.93 -8.78
CA ASP A 102 -7.98 5.33 -10.10
C ASP A 102 -9.34 6.03 -10.01
N LEU A 103 -9.89 6.18 -8.80
CA LEU A 103 -11.20 6.80 -8.59
C LEU A 103 -11.13 8.32 -8.72
N SER A 104 -12.20 8.90 -9.25
CA SER A 104 -12.38 10.36 -9.22
C SER A 104 -12.59 10.85 -7.78
N GLU A 105 -12.28 12.13 -7.54
CA GLU A 105 -12.41 12.75 -6.21
C GLU A 105 -13.82 12.63 -5.61
N LYS A 106 -14.85 12.70 -6.47
CA LYS A 106 -16.25 12.50 -6.07
C LYS A 106 -16.55 11.08 -5.62
N GLU A 107 -15.95 10.08 -6.26
CA GLU A 107 -16.12 8.67 -5.88
C GLU A 107 -15.38 8.36 -4.57
N LEU A 108 -14.20 8.97 -4.38
CA LEU A 108 -13.44 8.88 -3.14
C LEU A 108 -14.22 9.47 -1.96
N GLU A 109 -14.87 10.62 -2.16
CA GLU A 109 -15.72 11.26 -1.16
C GLU A 109 -16.97 10.42 -0.82
N GLN A 110 -17.57 9.75 -1.81
CA GLN A 110 -18.69 8.82 -1.57
C GLN A 110 -18.26 7.60 -0.74
N ILE A 111 -17.09 7.04 -1.01
CA ILE A 111 -16.54 5.92 -0.23
C ILE A 111 -16.22 6.37 1.20
N HIS A 112 -15.61 7.54 1.37
CA HIS A 112 -15.33 8.12 2.68
C HIS A 112 -16.62 8.28 3.50
N ASN A 113 -17.65 8.90 2.91
CA ASN A 113 -18.95 9.11 3.57
C ASN A 113 -19.65 7.79 3.95
N TYR A 114 -19.54 6.76 3.11
CA TYR A 114 -20.06 5.43 3.40
C TYR A 114 -19.38 4.81 4.64
N TYR A 115 -18.05 4.87 4.73
CA TYR A 115 -17.30 4.30 5.86
C TYR A 115 -17.45 5.11 7.15
N VAL A 116 -17.51 6.44 7.07
CA VAL A 116 -17.84 7.29 8.22
C VAL A 116 -19.19 6.91 8.81
N ARG A 117 -20.19 6.70 7.93
CA ARG A 117 -21.52 6.25 8.35
C ARG A 117 -21.49 4.85 8.97
N LEU A 118 -20.70 3.93 8.41
CA LEU A 118 -20.54 2.57 8.94
C LEU A 118 -19.89 2.57 10.33
N ALA A 119 -18.83 3.36 10.52
CA ALA A 119 -18.15 3.53 11.80
C ALA A 119 -19.07 4.18 12.85
N GLN A 120 -19.91 5.13 12.43
CA GLN A 120 -20.88 5.78 13.30
C GLN A 120 -21.99 4.81 13.72
N LEU A 121 -22.46 3.95 12.82
CA LEU A 121 -23.38 2.86 13.15
C LEU A 121 -22.74 1.89 14.14
N ALA A 122 -21.51 1.42 13.88
CA ALA A 122 -20.78 0.52 14.79
C ALA A 122 -20.54 1.14 16.18
N LYS A 123 -20.32 2.45 16.26
CA LYS A 123 -20.19 3.18 17.54
C LYS A 123 -21.53 3.35 18.27
N THR A 124 -22.63 3.41 17.53
CA THR A 124 -23.99 3.45 18.09
C THR A 124 -24.45 2.05 18.53
N GLU A 125 -23.83 1.01 17.98
CA GLU A 125 -23.99 -0.40 18.33
C GLU A 125 -23.10 -0.85 19.51
N ASP A 126 -22.64 0.08 20.36
CA ASP A 126 -22.00 -0.21 21.67
C ASP A 126 -23.03 -0.74 22.70
N ASN A 127 -23.90 -1.67 22.27
CA ASN A 127 -24.58 -2.62 23.12
C ASN A 127 -23.73 -3.88 23.15
N LEU A 128 -22.87 -3.96 24.17
CA LEU A 128 -21.94 -5.07 24.46
C LEU A 128 -22.66 -6.40 24.82
N GLY A 129 -23.88 -6.66 24.34
CA GLY A 129 -24.76 -7.71 24.86
C GLY A 129 -25.61 -8.52 23.88
N CYS A 130 -25.61 -8.28 22.55
CA CYS A 130 -26.58 -8.98 21.67
C CYS A 130 -26.06 -9.57 20.34
N THR A 131 -24.76 -9.64 20.06
CA THR A 131 -24.29 -10.19 18.77
C THR A 131 -23.64 -11.59 18.87
N HIS A 132 -23.56 -12.17 20.07
CA HIS A 132 -23.04 -13.53 20.26
C HIS A 132 -23.79 -14.35 21.34
N THR A 133 -25.07 -14.12 21.58
CA THR A 133 -25.88 -15.09 22.35
C THR A 133 -26.27 -16.28 21.45
N ILE A 134 -26.24 -17.49 22.01
CA ILE A 134 -26.66 -18.72 21.31
C ILE A 134 -28.06 -18.54 20.69
N ASP A 135 -28.95 -17.84 21.39
CA ASP A 135 -30.31 -17.50 20.93
C ASP A 135 -30.33 -16.68 19.62
N ALA A 136 -29.37 -15.76 19.42
CA ALA A 136 -29.27 -14.97 18.20
C ALA A 136 -28.67 -15.78 17.04
N ALA A 137 -27.76 -16.71 17.34
CA ALA A 137 -27.25 -17.66 16.35
C ALA A 137 -28.34 -18.67 15.91
N GLU A 138 -29.17 -19.14 16.84
CA GLU A 138 -30.34 -19.99 16.55
C GLU A 138 -31.37 -19.26 15.70
N PHE A 139 -31.75 -18.02 16.06
CA PHE A 139 -32.72 -17.24 15.27
C PHE A 139 -32.24 -16.97 13.83
N ASN A 140 -30.95 -16.67 13.67
CA ASN A 140 -30.36 -16.48 12.34
C ASN A 140 -30.28 -17.80 11.56
N HIS A 141 -30.00 -18.93 12.23
CA HIS A 141 -30.01 -20.25 11.61
C HIS A 141 -31.42 -20.67 11.16
N GLU A 142 -32.43 -20.46 12.00
CA GLU A 142 -33.83 -20.76 11.69
C GLU A 142 -34.32 -19.94 10.50
N ASN A 143 -34.09 -18.62 10.49
CA ASN A 143 -34.47 -17.76 9.37
C ASN A 143 -33.77 -18.14 8.06
N LYS A 144 -32.51 -18.56 8.13
CA LYS A 144 -31.76 -19.03 6.95
C LYS A 144 -32.28 -20.39 6.47
N SER A 145 -32.59 -21.31 7.38
CA SER A 145 -33.18 -22.63 7.08
C SER A 145 -34.55 -22.48 6.41
N GLU A 146 -35.41 -21.61 6.94
CA GLU A 146 -36.74 -21.34 6.38
C GLU A 146 -36.67 -20.67 4.99
N LYS A 147 -35.76 -19.72 4.77
CA LYS A 147 -35.53 -19.15 3.43
C LYS A 147 -35.03 -20.18 2.43
N ILE A 148 -34.16 -21.09 2.85
CA ILE A 148 -33.64 -22.16 1.98
C ILE A 148 -34.77 -23.12 1.61
N LYS A 149 -35.56 -23.60 2.59
CA LYS A 149 -36.71 -24.48 2.32
C LYS A 149 -37.71 -23.85 1.35
N ASN A 150 -38.06 -22.58 1.58
CA ASN A 150 -39.00 -21.85 0.72
C ASN A 150 -38.45 -21.67 -0.71
N THR A 151 -37.15 -21.39 -0.85
CA THR A 151 -36.49 -21.29 -2.16
C THR A 151 -36.47 -22.64 -2.87
N THR A 152 -36.09 -23.71 -2.16
CA THR A 152 -36.07 -25.07 -2.70
C THR A 152 -37.45 -25.55 -3.11
N GLN A 153 -38.49 -25.24 -2.33
CA GLN A 153 -39.88 -25.57 -2.67
C GLN A 153 -40.34 -24.84 -3.93
N LYS A 154 -40.07 -23.53 -4.04
CA LYS A 154 -40.40 -22.75 -5.24
C LYS A 154 -39.68 -23.28 -6.49
N ILE A 155 -38.41 -23.66 -6.36
CA ILE A 155 -37.64 -24.26 -7.45
C ILE A 155 -38.25 -25.62 -7.86
N ASN A 156 -38.63 -26.45 -6.90
CA ASN A 156 -39.26 -27.74 -7.16
C ASN A 156 -40.64 -27.59 -7.81
N GLU A 157 -41.46 -26.64 -7.35
CA GLU A 157 -42.75 -26.33 -7.96
C GLU A 157 -42.60 -25.83 -9.40
N TYR A 158 -41.66 -24.91 -9.64
CA TYR A 158 -41.32 -24.42 -10.98
C TYR A 158 -40.88 -25.57 -11.91
N ASN A 159 -39.99 -26.43 -11.44
CA ASN A 159 -39.51 -27.59 -12.20
C ASN A 159 -40.62 -28.63 -12.46
N SER A 160 -41.56 -28.81 -11.53
CA SER A 160 -42.70 -29.72 -11.74
C SER A 160 -43.69 -29.18 -12.78
N LYS A 161 -43.91 -27.85 -12.80
CA LYS A 161 -44.75 -27.19 -13.81
C LYS A 161 -44.11 -27.25 -15.19
N ARG A 162 -42.78 -27.08 -15.28
CA ARG A 162 -42.02 -27.18 -16.53
C ARG A 162 -42.00 -28.61 -17.12
N LYS A 163 -42.07 -29.66 -16.29
CA LYS A 163 -42.10 -31.05 -16.77
C LYS A 163 -43.49 -31.53 -17.23
N LYS A 164 -44.55 -30.77 -16.93
CA LYS A 164 -45.95 -31.13 -17.23
C LYS A 164 -46.55 -30.33 -18.41
N GLY A 165 -45.81 -29.38 -18.99
CA GLY A 165 -46.14 -28.68 -20.24
C GLY A 165 -45.12 -29.01 -21.31
#